data_AF-A0A4Q0A1J5-F1
#
_entry.id   AF-A0A4Q0A1J5-F1
#
_cell.length_a   1.000
_cell.length_b   1.000
_cell.length_c   1.000
_cell.angle_alpha   90.00
_cell.angle_beta   90.00
_cell.angle_gamma   90.00
#
_symmetry.space_group_name_H-M   'P 1'
#
loop_
_entity.id
_entity.type
_entity.pdbx_description
1 polymer ?
#
loop_
_entity_poly.entity_id
_entity_poly.type
_entity_poly.pdbx_seq_one_letter_code
_entity_poly.pdbx_strand_id
1 'polypeptide(L)'
;RRFPTADHLPLNYIARHKPLHGRVVRISDSDNFRLYHTPPLWFKPIPNLSREYMKQTIHIRLAGIDAPESKFFSMPGQPFAAEAKQWLTQQLDQRRITVIPLGKDRYNRLLGMVYVRSWLFFKTNISLKMVGAGFATIYRQHGAEYGGILPQLELAEQKAR
;
A
#
# COMPACT_ATOMS: atom_id res chain seq x y z
N ARG A 1 6.06 2.85 -19.86
CA ARG A 1 4.67 2.45 -20.22
C ARG A 1 3.79 2.48 -18.97
N ARG A 2 2.47 2.76 -19.10
CA ARG A 2 1.51 2.65 -17.98
C ARG A 2 0.99 1.22 -17.83
N PHE A 3 0.83 0.75 -16.59
CA PHE A 3 0.16 -0.49 -16.24
C PHE A 3 -1.21 -0.19 -15.62
N PRO A 4 -2.34 -0.61 -16.23
CA PRO A 4 -3.67 -0.33 -15.69
C PRO A 4 -4.01 -1.20 -14.48
N THR A 5 -3.60 -2.47 -14.45
CA THR A 5 -3.87 -3.39 -13.34
C THR A 5 -2.60 -4.19 -12.97
N ALA A 6 -2.67 -4.95 -11.88
CA ALA A 6 -1.57 -5.81 -11.46
C ALA A 6 -1.22 -6.89 -12.51
N ASP A 7 -2.19 -7.37 -13.30
CA ASP A 7 -1.95 -8.34 -14.39
C ASP A 7 -1.04 -7.82 -15.49
N HIS A 8 -1.10 -6.52 -15.73
CA HIS A 8 -0.30 -5.90 -16.76
C HIS A 8 1.14 -5.65 -16.31
N LEU A 9 1.47 -5.88 -15.04
CA LEU A 9 2.85 -5.83 -14.56
C LEU A 9 3.61 -7.08 -15.02
N PRO A 10 4.69 -6.90 -15.80
CA PRO A 10 5.55 -8.02 -16.17
C PRO A 10 6.14 -8.72 -14.95
N LEU A 11 6.32 -10.04 -15.01
CA LEU A 11 6.90 -10.83 -13.91
C LEU A 11 8.30 -10.31 -13.52
N ASN A 12 9.10 -9.88 -14.49
CA ASN A 12 10.42 -9.29 -14.23
C ASN A 12 10.38 -7.94 -13.49
N TYR A 13 9.22 -7.29 -13.43
CA TYR A 13 9.04 -6.05 -12.68
C TYR A 13 8.95 -6.36 -11.18
N ILE A 14 8.24 -7.44 -10.84
CA ILE A 14 8.09 -7.94 -9.47
C ILE A 14 9.38 -8.62 -9.02
N ALA A 15 9.91 -9.55 -9.82
CA ALA A 15 11.11 -10.32 -9.49
C ALA A 15 12.38 -9.47 -9.29
N ARG A 16 12.43 -8.27 -9.91
CA ARG A 16 13.53 -7.32 -9.73
C ARG A 16 13.18 -6.16 -8.80
N HIS A 17 12.04 -6.24 -8.11
CA HIS A 17 11.55 -5.20 -7.20
C HIS A 17 11.56 -3.78 -7.82
N LYS A 18 11.21 -3.68 -9.11
CA LYS A 18 11.30 -2.41 -9.84
C LYS A 18 10.31 -1.39 -9.27
N PRO A 19 10.74 -0.16 -8.96
CA PRO A 19 9.85 0.85 -8.40
C PRO A 19 8.66 1.17 -9.32
N LEU A 20 7.48 1.19 -8.73
CA LEU A 20 6.22 1.55 -9.36
C LEU A 20 5.77 2.89 -8.82
N HIS A 21 5.53 3.88 -9.69
CA HIS A 21 5.15 5.23 -9.28
C HIS A 21 3.67 5.46 -9.59
N GLY A 22 2.94 6.07 -8.68
CA GLY A 22 1.51 6.29 -8.89
C GLY A 22 0.89 7.30 -7.94
N ARG A 23 -0.34 7.70 -8.22
CA ARG A 23 -1.17 8.47 -7.30
C ARG A 23 -2.22 7.55 -6.69
N VAL A 24 -2.36 7.59 -5.37
CA VAL A 24 -3.42 6.87 -4.67
C VAL A 24 -4.76 7.53 -5.01
N VAL A 25 -5.74 6.71 -5.37
CA VAL A 25 -7.06 7.19 -5.81
C VAL A 25 -8.20 6.79 -4.89
N ARG A 26 -8.03 5.73 -4.11
CA ARG A 26 -9.02 5.27 -3.14
C ARG A 26 -8.37 4.39 -2.09
N ILE A 27 -8.71 4.62 -0.83
CA ILE A 27 -8.40 3.69 0.25
C ILE A 27 -9.55 2.69 0.36
N SER A 28 -9.23 1.40 0.27
CA SER A 28 -10.22 0.32 0.35
C SER A 28 -10.37 -0.14 1.80
N ASP A 29 -9.25 -0.41 2.47
CA ASP A 29 -9.20 -0.87 3.85
C ASP A 29 -8.00 -0.27 4.59
N SER A 30 -7.78 -0.69 5.84
CA SER A 30 -6.69 -0.24 6.72
C SER A 30 -5.28 -0.62 6.21
N ASP A 31 -5.13 -1.63 5.34
CA ASP A 31 -3.88 -2.07 4.69
C ASP A 31 -3.94 -2.09 3.15
N ASN A 32 -5.10 -1.76 2.56
CA ASN A 32 -5.36 -1.91 1.12
C ASN A 32 -5.81 -0.62 0.45
N PHE A 33 -5.28 -0.34 -0.75
CA PHE A 33 -5.68 0.83 -1.53
C PHE A 33 -5.55 0.64 -3.04
N ARG A 34 -6.16 1.54 -3.80
CA ARG A 34 -6.09 1.59 -5.27
C ARG A 34 -5.10 2.64 -5.71
N LEU A 35 -4.17 2.23 -6.57
CA LEU A 35 -3.13 3.06 -7.16
C LEU A 35 -3.40 3.28 -8.65
N TYR A 36 -3.44 4.53 -9.07
CA TYR A 36 -3.36 4.88 -10.48
C TYR A 36 -1.89 5.05 -10.87
N HIS A 37 -1.37 4.14 -11.69
CA HIS A 37 0.03 4.15 -12.10
C HIS A 37 0.35 5.36 -12.98
N THR A 38 1.35 6.14 -12.55
CA THR A 38 1.88 7.33 -13.24
C THR A 38 3.40 7.18 -13.38
N PRO A 39 3.89 6.72 -14.55
CA PRO A 39 5.32 6.62 -14.83
C PRO A 39 6.12 7.91 -14.55
N PRO A 40 7.46 7.84 -14.37
CA PRO A 40 8.30 8.99 -13.99
C PRO A 40 8.32 10.21 -14.94
N LEU A 41 7.68 10.12 -16.10
CA LEU A 41 7.53 11.21 -17.08
C LEU A 41 6.06 11.36 -17.51
N TRP A 42 5.14 11.19 -16.56
CA TRP A 42 3.70 11.29 -16.79
C TRP A 42 3.21 12.73 -16.61
N PHE A 43 2.98 13.41 -17.73
CA PHE A 43 2.47 14.79 -17.77
C PHE A 43 0.96 14.88 -18.00
N LYS A 44 0.27 13.77 -18.26
CA LYS A 44 -1.18 13.78 -18.48
C LYS A 44 -1.92 14.02 -17.16
N PRO A 45 -2.98 14.84 -17.14
CA PRO A 45 -3.81 15.00 -15.96
C PRO A 45 -4.38 13.64 -15.55
N ILE A 46 -4.62 13.48 -14.25
CA ILE A 46 -5.28 12.29 -13.74
C ILE A 46 -6.77 12.49 -14.03
N PRO A 47 -7.40 11.54 -14.74
CA PRO A 47 -8.80 11.67 -15.13
C PRO A 47 -9.70 11.62 -13.90
N ASN A 48 -10.89 12.21 -14.02
CA ASN A 48 -11.93 12.07 -13.01
C ASN A 48 -12.22 10.58 -12.77
N LEU A 49 -12.34 10.20 -11.49
CA LEU A 49 -12.45 8.81 -11.05
C LEU A 49 -13.83 8.20 -11.36
N SER A 50 -14.13 8.06 -12.66
CA SER A 50 -15.30 7.31 -13.12
C SER A 50 -15.17 5.83 -12.73
N ARG A 51 -16.30 5.11 -12.75
CA ARG A 51 -16.30 3.66 -12.49
C ARG A 51 -15.38 2.89 -13.43
N GLU A 52 -15.23 3.36 -14.67
CA GLU A 52 -14.34 2.75 -15.66
C GLU A 52 -12.87 2.96 -15.29
N TYR A 53 -12.49 4.16 -14.85
CA TYR A 53 -11.13 4.44 -14.41
C TYR A 53 -10.74 3.64 -13.17
N MET A 54 -11.69 3.37 -12.26
CA MET A 54 -11.44 2.50 -11.10
C MET A 54 -11.05 1.08 -11.51
N LYS A 55 -11.55 0.55 -12.64
CA LYS A 55 -11.13 -0.76 -13.18
C LYS A 55 -9.69 -0.73 -13.69
N GLN A 56 -9.19 0.44 -14.06
CA GLN A 56 -7.82 0.65 -14.51
C GLN A 56 -6.91 1.13 -13.37
N THR A 57 -7.06 0.53 -12.18
CA THR A 57 -6.19 0.80 -11.04
C THR A 57 -5.56 -0.48 -10.53
N ILE A 58 -4.36 -0.35 -9.97
CA ILE A 58 -3.65 -1.45 -9.36
C ILE A 58 -4.09 -1.52 -7.90
N HIS A 59 -4.61 -2.67 -7.48
CA HIS A 59 -4.93 -2.91 -6.07
C HIS A 59 -3.64 -3.26 -5.33
N ILE A 60 -3.28 -2.48 -4.32
CA ILE A 60 -2.07 -2.65 -3.53
C ILE A 60 -2.46 -3.11 -2.12
N ARG A 61 -1.75 -4.13 -1.61
CA ARG A 61 -1.74 -4.51 -0.20
C ARG A 61 -0.38 -4.14 0.40
N LEU A 62 -0.39 -3.49 1.57
CA LEU A 62 0.83 -3.17 2.29
C LEU A 62 1.53 -4.46 2.74
N ALA A 63 2.83 -4.54 2.45
CA ALA A 63 3.63 -5.69 2.84
C ALA A 63 4.11 -5.61 4.29
N GLY A 64 4.33 -6.77 4.89
CA GLY A 64 4.95 -6.95 6.21
C GLY A 64 4.06 -6.61 7.41
N ILE A 65 2.83 -6.14 7.18
CA ILE A 65 1.92 -5.72 8.23
C ILE A 65 0.53 -6.31 8.03
N ASP A 66 -0.21 -6.41 9.13
CA ASP A 66 -1.63 -6.73 9.14
C ASP A 66 -2.35 -5.66 9.98
N ALA A 67 -3.36 -5.05 9.38
CA ALA A 67 -4.12 -3.97 9.98
C ALA A 67 -5.52 -4.47 10.37
N PRO A 68 -6.16 -3.88 11.38
CA PRO A 68 -7.45 -4.34 11.86
C PRO A 68 -8.50 -4.28 10.76
N GLU A 69 -9.24 -5.38 10.58
CA GLU A 69 -10.23 -5.49 9.50
C GLU A 69 -11.46 -4.62 9.78
N SER A 70 -11.87 -3.87 8.75
CA SER A 70 -13.10 -3.08 8.77
C SER A 70 -14.34 -3.99 8.89
N LYS A 71 -15.44 -3.43 9.41
CA LYS A 71 -16.75 -4.11 9.45
C LYS A 71 -17.12 -4.62 8.06
N PHE A 72 -17.34 -5.93 7.94
CA PHE A 72 -17.80 -6.56 6.71
C PHE A 72 -19.20 -7.15 6.92
N PHE A 73 -20.19 -6.54 6.25
CA PHE A 73 -21.59 -6.97 6.28
C PHE A 73 -22.14 -7.09 7.71
N SER A 74 -22.41 -8.32 8.17
CA SER A 74 -22.94 -8.66 9.49
C SER A 74 -21.88 -8.92 10.56
N MET A 75 -20.59 -9.01 10.20
CA MET A 75 -19.52 -9.22 11.16
C MET A 75 -19.06 -7.87 11.74
N PRO A 76 -18.97 -7.72 13.07
CA PRO A 76 -18.41 -6.52 13.68
C PRO A 76 -16.96 -6.35 13.22
N GLY A 77 -16.57 -5.11 12.91
CA GLY A 77 -15.17 -4.80 12.61
C GLY A 77 -14.30 -4.98 13.85
N GLN A 78 -13.00 -5.18 13.63
CA GLN A 78 -12.05 -5.21 14.73
C GLN A 78 -11.95 -3.83 15.40
N PRO A 79 -11.62 -3.77 16.70
CA PRO A 79 -11.32 -2.50 17.37
C PRO A 79 -10.26 -1.71 16.59
N PHE A 80 -10.40 -0.39 16.55
CA PHE A 80 -9.48 0.54 15.87
C PHE A 80 -9.41 0.43 14.33
N ALA A 81 -10.23 -0.42 13.68
CA ALA A 81 -10.25 -0.57 12.22
C ALA A 81 -10.60 0.73 11.48
N ALA A 82 -11.58 1.50 12.00
CA ALA A 82 -12.00 2.75 11.40
C ALA A 82 -10.90 3.83 11.51
N GLU A 83 -10.25 3.90 12.67
CA GLU A 83 -9.17 4.81 13.00
C GLU A 83 -7.93 4.51 12.15
N ALA A 84 -7.55 3.23 12.02
CA ALA A 84 -6.45 2.80 11.17
C ALA A 84 -6.68 3.16 9.70
N LYS A 85 -7.89 2.91 9.19
CA LYS A 85 -8.28 3.30 7.82
C LYS A 85 -8.29 4.81 7.62
N GLN A 86 -8.80 5.57 8.60
CA GLN A 86 -8.78 7.03 8.55
C GLN A 86 -7.34 7.55 8.54
N TRP A 87 -6.47 7.00 9.38
CA TRP A 87 -5.05 7.36 9.40
C TRP A 87 -4.38 7.08 8.06
N LEU A 88 -4.62 5.90 7.47
CA LEU A 88 -4.05 5.55 6.16
C LEU A 88 -4.55 6.52 5.08
N THR A 89 -5.83 6.91 5.14
CA THR A 89 -6.42 7.91 4.25
C THR A 89 -5.71 9.26 4.37
N GLN A 90 -5.44 9.75 5.58
CA GLN A 90 -4.71 11.00 5.77
C GLN A 90 -3.26 10.94 5.26
N GLN A 91 -2.62 9.77 5.36
CA GLN A 91 -1.24 9.59 4.89
C GLN A 91 -1.14 9.43 3.38
N LEU A 92 -2.12 8.80 2.73
CA LEU A 92 -1.99 8.33 1.35
C LEU A 92 -2.95 8.98 0.37
N ASP A 93 -4.13 9.44 0.80
CA ASP A 93 -5.16 9.86 -0.14
C ASP A 93 -4.66 10.97 -1.07
N GLN A 94 -4.92 10.78 -2.35
CA GLN A 94 -4.46 11.65 -3.43
C GLN A 94 -2.94 11.90 -3.49
N ARG A 95 -2.11 11.21 -2.71
CA ARG A 95 -0.65 11.42 -2.71
C ARG A 95 0.03 10.62 -3.82
N ARG A 96 1.16 11.16 -4.29
CA ARG A 96 2.10 10.41 -5.15
C ARG A 96 3.00 9.55 -4.28
N ILE A 97 3.07 8.26 -4.63
CA ILE A 97 3.84 7.27 -3.89
C ILE A 97 4.76 6.47 -4.81
N THR A 98 5.72 5.80 -4.20
CA THR A 98 6.52 4.74 -4.81
C THR A 98 6.15 3.42 -4.14
N VAL A 99 5.82 2.40 -4.93
CA VAL A 99 5.60 1.04 -4.46
C VAL A 99 6.75 0.17 -4.96
N ILE A 100 7.37 -0.57 -4.04
CA ILE A 100 8.35 -1.61 -4.37
C ILE A 100 7.58 -2.93 -4.37
N PRO A 101 7.31 -3.52 -5.55
CA PRO A 101 6.55 -4.75 -5.66
C PRO A 101 7.37 -5.91 -5.08
N LEU A 102 6.71 -6.76 -4.31
CA LEU A 102 7.28 -7.92 -3.65
C LEU A 102 6.68 -9.21 -4.22
N GLY A 103 5.35 -9.22 -4.37
CA GLY A 103 4.64 -10.36 -4.93
C GLY A 103 3.23 -9.99 -5.37
N LYS A 104 2.44 -11.02 -5.69
CA LYS A 104 0.99 -10.92 -5.85
C LYS A 104 0.32 -11.91 -4.90
N ASP A 105 -0.82 -11.53 -4.34
CA ASP A 105 -1.60 -12.43 -3.51
C ASP A 105 -2.68 -13.20 -4.30
N ARG A 106 -3.40 -14.07 -3.60
CA ARG A 106 -4.49 -14.89 -4.17
C ARG A 106 -5.66 -14.09 -4.75
N TYR A 107 -5.79 -12.81 -4.39
CA TYR A 107 -6.81 -11.90 -4.90
C TYR A 107 -6.29 -10.98 -6.00
N ASN A 108 -5.09 -11.27 -6.52
CA ASN A 108 -4.38 -10.49 -7.52
C ASN A 108 -4.12 -9.03 -7.09
N ARG A 109 -3.97 -8.81 -5.78
CA ARG A 109 -3.43 -7.57 -5.24
C ARG A 109 -1.92 -7.62 -5.33
N LEU A 110 -1.31 -6.50 -5.70
CA LEU A 110 0.14 -6.35 -5.65
C LEU A 110 0.56 -6.16 -4.19
N LEU A 111 1.32 -7.12 -3.66
CA LEU A 111 1.97 -7.01 -2.37
C LEU A 111 3.21 -6.12 -2.55
N GLY A 112 3.35 -5.07 -1.75
CA GLY A 112 4.51 -4.20 -1.89
C GLY A 112 4.78 -3.25 -0.73
N MET A 113 6.03 -2.81 -0.66
CA MET A 113 6.46 -1.76 0.26
C MET A 113 6.13 -0.39 -0.30
N VAL A 114 5.44 0.43 0.49
CA VAL A 114 4.92 1.72 0.04
C VAL A 114 5.69 2.86 0.68
N TYR A 115 6.15 3.77 -0.16
CA TYR A 115 6.93 4.94 0.24
C TYR A 115 6.25 6.22 -0.23
N VAL A 116 6.02 7.13 0.72
CA VAL A 116 5.63 8.51 0.43
C VAL A 116 6.90 9.35 0.38
N ARG A 117 7.03 10.19 -0.65
CA ARG A 117 8.10 11.19 -0.70
C ARG A 117 7.77 12.28 0.32
N SER A 118 8.69 12.52 1.25
CA SER A 118 8.58 13.63 2.19
C SER A 118 9.36 14.83 1.65
N TRP A 119 10.36 15.32 2.38
CA TRP A 119 11.13 16.50 2.01
C TRP A 119 12.36 16.14 1.16
N LEU A 120 12.58 16.93 0.09
CA LEU A 120 13.62 16.84 -0.96
C LEU A 120 14.09 15.44 -1.39
N PHE A 121 14.74 14.65 -0.53
CA PHE A 121 15.29 13.32 -0.85
C PHE A 121 14.79 12.19 0.05
N PHE A 122 14.06 12.50 1.12
CA PHE A 122 13.62 11.49 2.08
C PHE A 122 12.35 10.78 1.62
N LYS A 123 12.33 9.48 1.86
CA LYS A 123 11.18 8.60 1.62
C LYS A 123 10.80 7.97 2.93
N THR A 124 9.50 7.93 3.20
CA THR A 124 8.96 7.34 4.43
C THR A 124 8.16 6.11 4.07
N ASN A 125 8.52 4.97 4.67
CA ASN A 125 7.78 3.72 4.51
C ASN A 125 6.48 3.77 5.33
N ILE A 126 5.35 3.44 4.69
CA ILE A 126 4.03 3.50 5.31
C ILE A 126 3.78 2.35 6.28
N SER A 127 4.19 1.13 5.94
CA SER A 127 4.09 -0.02 6.84
C SER A 127 4.79 0.27 8.18
N LEU A 128 5.99 0.84 8.12
CA LEU A 128 6.75 1.24 9.31
C LEU A 128 6.02 2.30 10.15
N LYS A 129 5.44 3.32 9.50
CA LYS A 129 4.67 4.35 10.20
C LYS A 129 3.38 3.79 10.83
N MET A 130 2.70 2.86 10.17
CA MET A 130 1.48 2.25 10.71
C MET A 130 1.77 1.47 11.98
N VAL A 131 2.83 0.65 11.97
CA VAL A 131 3.27 -0.11 13.15
C VAL A 131 3.67 0.83 14.29
N GLY A 132 4.51 1.84 14.00
CA GLY A 132 4.93 2.81 15.02
C GLY A 132 3.80 3.68 15.58
N ALA A 133 2.67 3.78 14.88
CA ALA A 133 1.48 4.50 15.33
C ALA A 133 0.44 3.58 15.99
N GLY A 134 0.71 2.28 16.12
CA GLY A 134 -0.21 1.30 16.71
C GLY A 134 -1.41 0.93 15.82
N PHE A 135 -1.40 1.29 14.53
CA PHE A 135 -2.49 1.02 13.60
C PHE A 135 -2.34 -0.28 12.82
N ALA A 136 -1.22 -0.99 12.99
CA ALA A 136 -0.98 -2.30 12.41
C ALA A 136 -0.01 -3.12 13.26
N THR A 137 -0.09 -4.44 13.13
CA THR A 137 0.85 -5.39 13.74
C THR A 137 1.72 -6.03 12.66
N ILE A 138 2.86 -6.59 13.03
CA ILE A 138 3.73 -7.26 12.06
C ILE A 138 3.14 -8.61 11.66
N TYR A 139 2.94 -8.81 10.36
CA TYR A 139 2.41 -10.07 9.81
C TYR A 139 3.50 -11.13 9.76
N ARG A 140 3.44 -12.14 10.65
CA ARG A 140 4.50 -13.15 10.84
C ARG A 140 4.22 -14.53 10.24
N GLN A 141 3.11 -14.70 9.54
CA GLN A 141 2.72 -16.02 9.01
C GLN A 141 3.50 -16.39 7.73
N HIS A 142 3.27 -17.60 7.24
CA HIS A 142 3.91 -18.09 6.01
C HIS A 142 3.59 -17.20 4.80
N GLY A 143 4.61 -16.87 4.01
CA GLY A 143 4.49 -15.96 2.87
C GLY A 143 4.58 -14.47 3.25
N ALA A 144 4.96 -14.13 4.48
CA ALA A 144 5.25 -12.76 4.86
C ALA A 144 6.48 -12.22 4.12
N GLU A 145 6.32 -11.07 3.48
CA GLU A 145 7.42 -10.35 2.83
C GLU A 145 7.62 -8.97 3.45
N TYR A 146 8.86 -8.66 3.82
CA TYR A 146 9.21 -7.43 4.53
C TYR A 146 10.11 -6.48 3.73
N GLY A 147 10.49 -6.82 2.49
CA GLY A 147 11.33 -5.94 1.66
C GLY A 147 12.62 -5.47 2.35
N GLY A 148 13.20 -6.29 3.23
CA GLY A 148 14.41 -5.99 4.00
C GLY A 148 14.24 -5.08 5.22
N ILE A 149 13.00 -4.70 5.62
CA ILE A 149 12.76 -3.77 6.73
C ILE A 149 12.21 -4.41 8.02
N LEU A 150 12.32 -5.73 8.16
CA LEU A 150 11.80 -6.45 9.33
C LEU A 150 12.37 -5.93 10.67
N PRO A 151 13.69 -5.72 10.83
CA PRO A 151 14.24 -5.22 12.10
C PRO A 151 13.70 -3.84 12.49
N GLN A 152 13.46 -2.96 11.50
CA GLN A 152 12.88 -1.64 11.74
C GLN A 152 11.41 -1.74 12.16
N LEU A 153 10.65 -2.68 11.57
CA LEU A 153 9.28 -2.95 11.96
C LEU A 153 9.21 -3.44 13.41
N GLU A 154 10.06 -4.40 13.80
CA GLU A 154 10.11 -4.94 15.16
C GLU A 154 10.44 -3.86 16.19
N LEU A 155 11.43 -3.01 15.88
CA LEU A 155 11.78 -1.87 16.74
C LEU A 155 10.62 -0.87 16.87
N ALA A 156 9.88 -0.62 15.78
CA ALA A 156 8.72 0.26 15.81
C ALA A 156 7.57 -0.33 16.63
N GLU A 157 7.33 -1.64 16.52
CA GLU A 157 6.31 -2.35 17.30
C GLU A 157 6.64 -2.32 18.80
N GLN A 158 7.90 -2.49 19.17
CA GLN A 158 8.35 -2.40 20.56
C GLN A 158 8.17 -1.00 21.16
N LYS A 159 8.35 0.05 20.37
CA LYS A 159 8.18 1.45 20.81
C LYS A 159 6.72 1.89 20.92
N ALA A 160 5.83 1.23 20.18
CA ALA A 160 4.41 1.52 20.17
C ALA A 160 3.65 0.79 21.29
N ARG A 161 4.26 -0.24 21.90
CA ARG A 161 3.77 -0.94 23.09
C ARG A 161 4.18 -0.19 24.36
#